data_AF-A0A2P4SRP9-F1
#
_entry.id   AF-A0A2P4SRP9-F1
#
_cell.length_a   1.000
_cell.length_b   1.000
_cell.length_c   1.000
_cell.angle_alpha   90.00
_cell.angle_beta   90.00
_cell.angle_gamma   90.00
#
_symmetry.space_group_name_H-M   'P 1'
#
loop_
_entity.id
_entity.type
_entity.pdbx_description
1 polymer ?
#
loop_
_entity_poly.entity_id
_entity_poly.type
_entity_poly.pdbx_seq_one_letter_code
_entity_poly.pdbx_strand_id
1 'polypeptide(L)'
;MAALGFALKVRQLSTSAARPLSKLVKPPIQVYGLEGRYATALYSAATKQKKLEQVEKELGRVWTLLKDPKLASIVMNPHTKGTVKQKAVNDVLAKERMSPITINLMNLLAENGRLRYTPGIVSAFGKIMSAFRGEVLCTVTTAQ
;
A
#
# COMPACT_ATOMS: atom_id res chain seq x y z
N MET A 1 18.67 -62.09 -21.78
CA MET A 1 18.51 -61.68 -20.37
C MET A 1 18.32 -60.17 -20.34
N ALA A 2 17.09 -59.71 -20.10
CA ALA A 2 16.69 -58.31 -20.15
C ALA A 2 16.96 -57.61 -18.81
N ALA A 3 17.88 -56.64 -18.79
CA ALA A 3 18.07 -55.74 -17.66
C ALA A 3 17.21 -54.48 -17.88
N LEU A 4 16.02 -54.47 -17.29
CA LEU A 4 15.15 -53.29 -17.24
C LEU A 4 15.71 -52.31 -16.20
N GLY A 5 16.39 -51.27 -16.67
CA GLY A 5 16.83 -50.15 -15.86
C GLY A 5 15.63 -49.36 -15.31
N PHE A 6 15.43 -49.44 -13.99
CA PHE A 6 14.50 -48.58 -13.26
C PHE A 6 15.05 -47.14 -13.23
N ALA A 7 14.63 -46.32 -14.18
CA ALA A 7 14.80 -44.88 -14.10
C ALA A 7 13.82 -44.31 -13.05
N LEU A 8 14.34 -44.03 -11.85
CA LEU A 8 13.65 -43.29 -10.79
C LEU A 8 13.19 -41.93 -11.33
N LYS A 9 11.91 -41.84 -11.68
CA LYS A 9 11.24 -40.59 -12.06
C LYS A 9 11.10 -39.72 -10.81
N VAL A 10 12.14 -38.93 -10.52
CA VAL A 10 12.13 -37.90 -9.49
C VAL A 10 10.95 -36.97 -9.77
N ARG A 11 9.98 -36.94 -8.85
CA ARG A 11 8.83 -36.03 -8.89
C ARG A 11 9.36 -34.60 -8.78
N GLN A 12 9.49 -33.93 -9.91
CA GLN A 12 9.70 -32.48 -9.97
C GLN A 12 8.41 -31.81 -9.49
N LEU A 13 8.45 -31.23 -8.29
CA LEU A 13 7.43 -30.28 -7.85
C LEU A 13 7.65 -28.98 -8.63
N SER A 14 7.20 -28.95 -9.87
CA SER A 14 7.16 -27.73 -10.67
C SER A 14 6.22 -26.74 -10.00
N THR A 15 6.76 -25.65 -9.46
CA THR A 15 6.01 -24.47 -9.02
C THR A 15 5.53 -23.68 -10.25
N SER A 16 4.75 -24.32 -11.11
CA SER A 16 4.11 -23.69 -12.27
C SER A 16 2.86 -22.95 -11.82
N ALA A 17 3.06 -21.76 -11.25
CA ALA A 17 2.09 -20.66 -11.27
C ALA A 17 2.74 -19.37 -10.70
N ALA A 18 3.92 -18.98 -11.21
CA ALA A 18 4.33 -17.59 -11.11
C ALA A 18 3.36 -16.78 -11.99
N ARG A 19 2.24 -16.32 -11.42
CA ARG A 19 1.39 -15.32 -12.06
C ARG A 19 2.30 -14.19 -12.53
N PRO A 20 2.24 -13.72 -13.79
CA PRO A 20 3.04 -12.59 -14.20
C PRO A 20 2.57 -11.39 -13.38
N LEU A 21 3.31 -11.07 -12.31
CA LEU A 21 3.09 -9.88 -11.52
C LEU A 21 3.28 -8.72 -12.50
N SER A 22 2.19 -8.05 -12.88
CA SER A 22 2.21 -6.94 -13.84
C SER A 22 3.40 -6.05 -13.53
N LYS A 23 4.37 -5.90 -14.46
CA LYS A 23 5.68 -5.24 -14.24
C LYS A 23 5.55 -4.14 -13.18
N LEU A 24 5.99 -4.45 -11.96
CA LEU A 24 5.85 -3.54 -10.82
C LEU A 24 6.89 -2.44 -11.02
N VAL A 25 6.43 -1.19 -11.06
CA VAL A 25 7.35 -0.06 -11.13
C VAL A 25 8.05 0.01 -9.79
N LYS A 26 9.36 -0.22 -9.79
CA LYS A 26 10.16 -0.19 -8.56
C LYS A 26 10.26 1.25 -8.06
N PRO A 27 9.94 1.51 -6.78
CA PRO A 27 10.13 2.83 -6.19
C PRO A 27 11.64 3.13 -6.05
N PRO A 28 12.03 4.42 -6.05
CA PRO A 28 13.44 4.83 -5.90
C PRO A 28 14.06 4.38 -4.57
N ILE A 29 13.26 4.31 -3.50
CA ILE A 29 13.67 3.75 -2.21
C ILE A 29 12.77 2.56 -1.87
N GLN A 30 13.39 1.48 -1.38
CA GLN A 30 12.66 0.33 -0.87
C GLN A 30 12.25 0.59 0.58
N VAL A 31 10.94 0.76 0.80
CA VAL A 31 10.38 0.83 2.14
C VAL A 31 9.85 -0.55 2.52
N TYR A 32 10.31 -1.07 3.66
CA TYR A 32 9.94 -2.40 4.15
C TYR A 32 8.76 -2.34 5.11
N GLY A 33 8.25 -3.52 5.48
CA GLY A 33 7.11 -3.67 6.39
C GLY A 33 5.75 -3.68 5.68
N LEU A 34 4.68 -3.80 6.49
CA LEU A 34 3.30 -3.84 5.98
C LEU A 34 2.97 -2.55 5.20
N GLU A 35 3.29 -1.41 5.81
CA GLU A 35 3.02 -0.08 5.28
C GLU A 35 3.83 0.20 4.01
N GLY A 36 5.10 -0.22 3.99
CA GLY A 36 5.99 -0.10 2.83
C GLY A 36 5.50 -0.91 1.62
N ARG A 37 4.92 -2.10 1.83
CA ARG A 37 4.31 -2.90 0.75
C ARG A 37 3.11 -2.18 0.13
N TYR A 38 2.25 -1.58 0.95
CA TYR A 38 1.13 -0.77 0.47
C TYR A 38 1.59 0.49 -0.25
N ALA A 39 2.55 1.22 0.31
CA ALA A 39 3.10 2.42 -0.30
C ALA A 39 3.77 2.12 -1.65
N THR A 40 4.50 1.00 -1.75
CA THR A 40 5.13 0.54 -3.00
C THR A 40 4.10 0.17 -4.06
N ALA A 41 3.04 -0.55 -3.68
CA ALA A 41 1.95 -0.89 -4.59
C ALA A 41 1.21 0.35 -5.07
N LEU A 42 0.96 1.31 -4.17
CA LEU A 42 0.31 2.58 -4.49
C LEU A 42 1.17 3.40 -5.45
N TYR A 43 2.48 3.53 -5.19
CA TYR A 43 3.42 4.21 -6.07
C TYR A 43 3.44 3.58 -7.46
N SER A 44 3.48 2.24 -7.55
CA SER A 44 3.45 1.58 -8.85
C SER A 44 2.14 1.80 -9.60
N ALA A 45 1.00 1.84 -8.91
CA ALA A 45 -0.30 2.13 -9.54
C ALA A 45 -0.40 3.58 -10.01
N ALA A 46 0.02 4.53 -9.16
CA ALA A 46 0.02 5.96 -9.46
C ALA A 46 0.96 6.32 -10.61
N THR A 47 2.13 5.69 -10.69
CA THR A 47 3.09 5.89 -11.79
C THR A 47 2.53 5.38 -13.11
N LYS A 48 1.89 4.20 -13.12
CA LYS A 48 1.24 3.64 -14.33
C LYS A 48 0.13 4.56 -14.86
N GLN A 49 -0.59 5.23 -13.96
CA GLN A 49 -1.66 6.16 -14.31
C GLN A 49 -1.21 7.62 -14.45
N LYS A 50 0.09 7.92 -14.24
CA LYS A 50 0.68 9.28 -14.25
C LYS A 50 -0.02 10.29 -13.33
N LYS A 51 -0.56 9.84 -12.19
CA LYS A 51 -1.30 10.67 -11.21
C LYS A 51 -0.60 10.81 -9.85
N LEU A 52 0.73 10.78 -9.85
CA LEU A 52 1.56 10.77 -8.62
C LEU A 52 1.28 11.97 -7.70
N GLU A 53 1.35 13.19 -8.22
CA GLU A 53 1.14 14.42 -7.44
C GLU A 53 -0.29 14.57 -6.93
N GLN A 54 -1.27 14.10 -7.71
CA GLN A 54 -2.67 14.10 -7.28
C GLN A 54 -2.87 13.18 -6.08
N VAL A 55 -2.34 11.95 -6.15
CA VAL A 55 -2.42 10.97 -5.05
C VAL A 55 -1.72 11.47 -3.80
N GLU A 56 -0.59 12.16 -3.93
CA GLU A 56 0.11 12.77 -2.78
C GLU A 56 -0.75 13.81 -2.05
N LYS A 57 -1.37 14.74 -2.81
CA LYS A 57 -2.28 15.75 -2.24
C LYS A 57 -3.50 15.11 -1.57
N GLU A 58 -4.05 14.08 -2.20
CA GLU A 58 -5.18 13.33 -1.67
C GLU A 58 -4.82 12.60 -0.37
N LEU A 59 -3.65 11.97 -0.28
CA LEU A 59 -3.17 11.35 0.96
C LEU A 59 -2.98 12.37 2.09
N GLY A 60 -2.57 13.60 1.78
CA GLY A 60 -2.53 14.69 2.75
C GLY A 60 -3.92 15.04 3.33
N ARG A 61 -4.97 15.04 2.49
CA ARG A 61 -6.36 15.28 2.93
C ARG A 61 -6.91 14.11 3.75
N VAL A 62 -6.64 12.89 3.31
CA VAL A 62 -6.93 11.68 4.09
C VAL A 62 -6.31 11.76 5.47
N TRP A 63 -5.06 12.21 5.56
CA TRP A 63 -4.38 12.35 6.83
C TRP A 63 -5.09 13.32 7.77
N THR A 64 -5.58 14.45 7.26
CA THR A 64 -6.37 15.39 8.06
C THR A 64 -7.69 14.79 8.51
N LEU A 65 -8.40 14.06 7.65
CA LEU A 65 -9.67 13.42 8.00
C LEU A 65 -9.50 12.29 9.02
N LEU A 66 -8.39 11.56 8.98
CA LEU A 66 -8.13 10.49 9.94
C LEU A 66 -7.78 11.01 11.34
N LYS A 67 -7.38 12.28 11.47
CA LYS A 67 -7.18 12.93 12.77
C LYS A 67 -8.49 13.27 13.46
N ASP A 68 -9.61 13.30 12.73
CA ASP A 68 -10.91 13.59 13.34
C ASP A 68 -11.29 12.48 14.33
N PRO A 69 -11.64 12.81 15.58
CA PRO A 69 -11.85 11.83 16.65
C PRO A 69 -13.02 10.88 16.38
N LYS A 70 -14.01 11.33 15.60
CA LYS A 70 -15.14 10.52 15.15
C LYS A 70 -14.71 9.43 14.17
N LEU A 71 -13.81 9.74 13.25
CA LEU A 71 -13.31 8.77 12.28
C LEU A 71 -12.30 7.82 12.93
N ALA A 72 -11.41 8.38 13.76
CA ALA A 72 -10.40 7.62 14.48
C ALA A 72 -11.03 6.56 15.41
N SER A 73 -12.10 6.91 16.14
CA SER A 73 -12.80 5.94 17.00
C SER A 73 -13.46 4.81 16.20
N ILE A 74 -14.04 5.10 15.04
CA ILE A 74 -14.63 4.08 14.15
C ILE A 74 -13.55 3.15 13.58
N VAL A 75 -12.40 3.70 13.17
CA VAL A 75 -11.26 2.94 12.65
C VAL A 75 -10.66 2.04 13.73
N MET A 76 -10.48 2.57 14.94
CA MET A 76 -9.87 1.87 16.06
C MET A 76 -10.80 0.86 16.73
N ASN A 77 -12.12 0.99 16.64
CA ASN A 77 -13.04 0.04 17.28
C ASN A 77 -13.07 -1.30 16.50
N PRO A 78 -12.67 -2.45 17.08
CA PRO A 78 -12.70 -3.75 16.40
C PRO A 78 -14.11 -4.37 16.32
N HIS A 79 -15.09 -3.87 17.08
CA HIS A 79 -16.44 -4.43 17.14
C HIS A 79 -17.32 -4.02 15.95
N THR A 80 -16.96 -2.96 15.22
CA THR A 80 -17.70 -2.53 14.04
C THR A 80 -17.37 -3.43 12.85
N LYS A 81 -18.42 -4.01 12.23
CA LYS A 81 -18.30 -4.90 11.07
C LYS A 81 -17.51 -4.20 9.94
N GLY A 82 -16.61 -4.93 9.29
CA GLY A 82 -15.76 -4.41 8.21
C GLY A 82 -16.55 -3.78 7.06
N THR A 83 -17.74 -4.30 6.76
CA THR A 83 -18.65 -3.74 5.75
C THR A 83 -19.21 -2.36 6.14
N VAL A 84 -19.46 -2.13 7.42
CA VAL A 84 -19.92 -0.82 7.93
C VAL A 84 -18.78 0.19 7.88
N LYS A 85 -17.56 -0.24 8.23
CA LYS A 85 -16.35 0.59 8.09
C LYS A 85 -16.10 0.97 6.64
N GLN A 86 -16.21 0.01 5.71
CA GLN A 86 -16.01 0.24 4.28
C GLN A 86 -17.03 1.25 3.74
N LYS A 87 -18.31 1.12 4.10
CA LYS A 87 -19.34 2.10 3.74
C LYS A 87 -19.04 3.49 4.29
N ALA A 88 -18.76 3.59 5.58
CA ALA A 88 -18.44 4.88 6.21
C ALA A 88 -17.21 5.56 5.57
N VAL A 89 -16.17 4.79 5.25
CA VAL A 89 -14.98 5.30 4.56
C VAL A 89 -15.33 5.72 3.12
N ASN A 90 -16.10 4.92 2.39
CA ASN A 90 -16.54 5.28 1.04
C ASN A 90 -17.44 6.52 1.02
N ASP A 91 -18.33 6.69 2.00
CA ASP A 91 -19.20 7.86 2.09
C ASP A 91 -18.39 9.15 2.33
N VAL A 92 -17.31 9.05 3.12
CA VAL A 92 -16.37 10.17 3.33
C VAL A 92 -15.58 10.47 2.07
N LEU A 93 -15.07 9.44 1.38
CA LEU A 93 -14.32 9.60 0.13
C LEU A 93 -15.18 10.11 -1.02
N ALA A 94 -16.46 9.74 -1.06
CA ALA A 94 -17.43 10.23 -2.03
C ALA A 94 -17.72 11.72 -1.85
N LYS A 95 -17.77 12.20 -0.58
CA LYS A 95 -17.91 13.63 -0.27
C LYS A 95 -16.71 14.44 -0.75
N GLU A 96 -15.51 13.88 -0.66
CA GLU A 96 -14.28 14.56 -1.08
C GLU A 96 -13.92 14.42 -2.57
N ARG A 97 -14.65 13.60 -3.34
CA ARG A 97 -14.40 13.33 -4.78
C ARG A 97 -12.94 12.95 -5.09
N MET A 98 -12.43 11.98 -4.35
CA MET A 98 -11.05 11.50 -4.45
C MET A 98 -10.80 10.70 -5.73
N SER A 99 -9.53 10.55 -6.14
CA SER A 99 -9.17 9.73 -7.30
C SER A 99 -9.54 8.26 -7.10
N PRO A 100 -9.81 7.52 -8.19
CA PRO A 100 -10.12 6.10 -8.11
C PRO A 100 -8.98 5.27 -7.49
N ILE A 101 -7.73 5.73 -7.58
CA ILE A 101 -6.58 5.06 -6.97
C ILE A 101 -6.70 5.11 -5.45
N THR A 102 -6.99 6.28 -4.88
CA THR A 102 -7.10 6.47 -3.43
C THR A 102 -8.34 5.78 -2.87
N ILE A 103 -9.46 5.78 -3.62
CA ILE A 103 -10.67 5.02 -3.25
C ILE A 103 -10.39 3.52 -3.19
N ASN A 104 -9.70 2.98 -4.19
CA ASN A 104 -9.34 1.56 -4.22
C ASN A 104 -8.39 1.19 -3.08
N LEU A 105 -7.43 2.05 -2.75
CA LEU A 105 -6.54 1.83 -1.59
C LEU A 105 -7.35 1.73 -0.29
N MET A 106 -8.29 2.66 -0.09
CA MET A 106 -9.09 2.71 1.14
C MET A 106 -10.05 1.55 1.27
N ASN A 107 -10.67 1.12 0.17
CA ASN A 107 -11.46 -0.10 0.13
C ASN A 107 -10.62 -1.31 0.52
N LEU A 108 -9.43 -1.44 -0.04
CA LEU A 108 -8.53 -2.56 0.23
C LEU A 108 -8.06 -2.55 1.70
N LEU A 109 -7.80 -1.38 2.29
CA LEU A 109 -7.47 -1.25 3.71
C LEU A 109 -8.65 -1.57 4.62
N ALA A 110 -9.87 -1.17 4.23
CA ALA A 110 -11.09 -1.48 4.96
C ALA A 110 -11.42 -2.98 4.95
N GLU A 111 -11.29 -3.64 3.79
CA GLU A 111 -11.49 -5.08 3.63
C GLU A 111 -10.49 -5.89 4.46
N ASN A 112 -9.22 -5.46 4.47
CA ASN A 112 -8.18 -6.12 5.26
C ASN A 112 -8.19 -5.73 6.74
N GLY A 113 -9.06 -4.80 7.17
CA GLY A 113 -9.08 -4.28 8.54
C GLY A 113 -7.83 -3.47 8.94
N ARG A 114 -7.02 -3.03 7.97
CA ARG A 114 -5.72 -2.35 8.17
C ARG A 114 -5.81 -0.83 8.20
N LEU A 115 -7.02 -0.27 8.35
CA LEU A 115 -7.27 1.18 8.43
C LEU A 115 -6.46 1.90 9.53
N ARG A 116 -6.04 1.18 10.58
CA ARG A 116 -5.18 1.71 11.65
C ARG A 116 -3.77 2.08 11.18
N TYR A 117 -3.27 1.42 10.13
CA TYR A 117 -1.90 1.60 9.59
C TYR A 117 -1.82 2.68 8.50
N THR A 118 -2.96 3.29 8.15
CA THR A 118 -3.01 4.42 7.21
C THR A 118 -2.00 5.54 7.53
N PRO A 119 -1.80 6.01 8.78
CA PRO A 119 -0.72 6.92 9.16
C PRO A 119 0.65 6.54 8.59
N GLY A 120 1.05 5.29 8.81
CA GLY A 120 2.37 4.83 8.43
C GLY A 120 2.50 4.61 6.92
N ILE A 121 1.41 4.22 6.24
CA ILE A 121 1.36 4.19 4.77
C ILE A 121 1.58 5.59 4.19
N VAL A 122 0.94 6.63 4.75
CA VAL A 122 1.12 8.02 4.31
C VAL A 122 2.56 8.48 4.54
N SER A 123 3.14 8.19 5.71
CA SER A 123 4.55 8.52 5.99
C SER A 123 5.53 7.79 5.05
N ALA A 124 5.32 6.49 4.85
CA ALA A 124 6.11 5.68 3.93
C ALA A 124 6.03 6.19 2.49
N PHE A 125 4.82 6.58 2.04
CA PHE A 125 4.63 7.16 0.72
C PHE A 125 5.33 8.53 0.59
N GLY A 126 5.28 9.37 1.63
CA GLY A 126 6.02 10.63 1.67
C GLY A 126 7.53 10.43 1.49
N LYS A 127 8.12 9.42 2.15
CA LYS A 127 9.54 9.07 1.97
C LYS A 127 9.86 8.66 0.53
N ILE A 128 8.98 7.89 -0.11
CA ILE A 128 9.14 7.50 -1.52
C ILE A 128 9.05 8.73 -2.43
N MET A 129 8.16 9.69 -2.14
CA MET A 129 8.00 10.91 -2.93
C MET A 129 9.19 11.87 -2.79
N SER A 130 9.73 12.07 -1.58
CA SER A 130 10.96 12.86 -1.39
C SER A 130 12.14 12.25 -2.18
N ALA A 131 12.26 10.93 -2.17
CA ALA A 131 13.27 10.24 -2.97
C ALA A 131 13.05 10.36 -4.48
N PHE A 132 11.79 10.37 -4.93
CA PHE A 132 11.45 10.61 -6.33
C PHE A 132 11.85 12.04 -6.78
N ARG A 133 11.76 13.02 -5.87
CA ARG A 133 12.21 14.40 -6.12
C ARG A 133 13.73 14.59 -5.96
N GLY A 134 14.44 13.60 -5.42
CA GLY A 134 15.86 13.70 -5.11
C GLY A 134 16.18 14.51 -3.85
N GLU A 135 15.20 14.68 -2.95
CA GLU A 135 15.40 15.37 -1.67
C GLU A 135 16.14 14.44 -0.69
N VAL A 136 17.19 14.96 -0.03
CA VAL A 136 17.93 14.25 1.01
C VAL A 136 17.70 14.95 2.35
N LEU A 137 17.05 14.27 3.28
CA LEU A 137 16.84 14.77 4.65
C LEU A 137 18.14 14.58 5.46
N CYS A 138 18.82 15.69 5.76
CA CYS A 138 20.04 15.70 6.57
C CYS A 138 19.73 16.20 7.99
N THR A 139 20.24 15.52 9.02
CA THR A 139 20.25 16.02 10.39
C THR A 139 21.67 16.40 10.75
N VAL A 140 21.92 17.69 11.02
CA VAL A 140 23.24 18.19 11.42
C VAL A 140 23.23 18.39 12.92
N THR A 141 24.13 17.73 13.63
CA THR A 141 24.34 17.94 15.07
C THR A 141 25.69 18.60 15.26
N THR A 142 25.71 19.84 15.72
CA THR A 142 26.93 20.59 16.04
C THR A 142 27.19 20.51 17.54
N ALA A 143 28.43 20.20 17.92
CA ALA A 143 28.87 20.45 19.30
C ALA A 143 29.09 21.95 19.46
N GLN A 144 28.53 22.53 20.53
CA GLN A 144 28.84 23.89 20.96
C GLN A 144 29.98 23.87 21.96
#